data_AF-A0A2I0B882-F1
#
_entry.id   AF-A0A2I0B882-F1
#
_cell.length_a   1.000
_cell.length_b   1.000
_cell.length_c   1.000
_cell.angle_alpha   90.00
_cell.angle_beta   90.00
_cell.angle_gamma   90.00
#
_symmetry.space_group_name_H-M   'P 1'
#
loop_
_entity.id
_entity.type
_entity.pdbx_description
1 polymer ?
#
loop_
_entity_poly.entity_id
_entity_poly.type
_entity_poly.pdbx_seq_one_letter_code
_entity_poly.pdbx_strand_id
1 'polypeptide(L)'
;MSKHDIRTANAFSFIVEQYGGVENIGFSKRDAYNFINRERLHRVELGDSMSLLKLFKERKDIDPLFDWKILLDEGQRLTNIMWADGYCKLDYDAFDDVVIFDANYRMNKYNLVCAPLIGVNNHRHNVLFASSFEFEEMWSQLLEKGQLHKHKWLWSLYKCKHKWCTVLNEDIVGLGILSTPRSESTNNICHDISKPTSMLTDCFLGLERMVMRWRQIESEDDFKYNQSLVTPSVLHSPLLKQARNVYTIKIYNIFEKVLLNGAAGHFAIEISTANNAKLFSVGDFNTKKKYYVTFNIATLEVVCSCRRFETVGLLCSMR
;
A
#
# COMPACT_ATOMS: atom_id res chain seq x y z
N MET A 1 -1.46 5.50 -33.06
CA MET A 1 -1.86 5.26 -31.66
C MET A 1 -0.71 5.49 -30.66
N SER A 2 0.47 4.86 -30.82
CA SER A 2 1.61 5.03 -29.88
C SER A 2 2.48 6.29 -30.07
N LYS A 3 2.20 7.12 -31.08
CA LYS A 3 2.84 8.43 -31.36
C LYS A 3 2.00 9.63 -30.88
N HIS A 4 0.76 9.41 -30.43
CA HIS A 4 -0.22 10.47 -30.14
C HIS A 4 -0.88 10.32 -28.76
N ASP A 5 -0.27 9.57 -27.83
CA ASP A 5 -0.71 9.44 -26.43
C ASP A 5 -2.16 8.96 -26.20
N ILE A 6 -2.70 8.21 -27.16
CA ILE A 6 -4.07 7.68 -27.06
C ILE A 6 -4.05 6.37 -26.26
N ARG A 7 -4.81 6.31 -25.15
CA ARG A 7 -5.00 5.08 -24.35
C ARG A 7 -5.54 3.96 -25.24
N THR A 8 -5.01 2.74 -25.05
CA THR A 8 -5.39 1.56 -25.85
C THR A 8 -6.90 1.30 -25.81
N ALA A 9 -7.53 1.47 -24.63
CA ALA A 9 -8.98 1.39 -24.49
C ALA A 9 -9.73 2.39 -25.38
N ASN A 10 -9.31 3.65 -25.41
CA ASN A 10 -9.98 4.71 -26.17
C ASN A 10 -9.86 4.47 -27.67
N ALA A 11 -8.68 4.04 -28.11
CA ALA A 11 -8.46 3.73 -29.51
C ALA A 11 -9.20 2.44 -29.94
N PHE A 12 -9.31 1.45 -29.06
CA PHE A 12 -10.14 0.27 -29.30
C PHE A 12 -11.62 0.64 -29.43
N SER A 13 -12.16 1.43 -28.48
CA SER A 13 -13.54 1.90 -28.54
C SER A 13 -13.83 2.71 -29.79
N PHE A 14 -12.91 3.58 -30.20
CA PHE A 14 -13.03 4.33 -31.45
C PHE A 14 -13.09 3.40 -32.67
N ILE A 15 -12.25 2.37 -32.73
CA ILE A 15 -12.26 1.41 -33.84
C ILE A 15 -13.56 0.59 -33.84
N VAL A 16 -14.04 0.14 -32.68
CA VAL A 16 -15.35 -0.53 -32.54
C VAL A 16 -16.47 0.35 -33.10
N GLU A 17 -16.47 1.64 -32.76
CA GLU A 17 -17.49 2.60 -33.17
C GLU A 17 -17.44 2.85 -34.69
N GLN A 18 -16.25 3.00 -35.27
CA GLN A 18 -16.08 3.20 -36.72
C GLN A 18 -16.55 1.99 -37.55
N TYR A 19 -16.41 0.78 -37.01
CA TYR A 19 -16.79 -0.45 -37.69
C TYR A 19 -18.15 -0.98 -37.24
N GLY A 20 -18.89 -0.21 -36.43
CA GLY A 20 -20.28 -0.51 -36.08
C GLY A 20 -20.49 -1.73 -35.19
N GLY A 21 -19.48 -2.15 -34.41
CA GLY A 21 -19.58 -3.30 -33.51
C GLY A 21 -18.27 -4.06 -33.31
N VAL A 22 -18.15 -4.76 -32.19
CA VAL A 22 -16.95 -5.56 -31.86
C VAL A 22 -16.84 -6.79 -32.77
N GLU A 23 -17.99 -7.29 -33.22
CA GLU A 23 -18.14 -8.38 -34.18
C GLU A 23 -17.52 -8.08 -35.55
N ASN A 24 -17.36 -6.81 -35.91
CA ASN A 24 -16.90 -6.37 -37.23
C ASN A 24 -15.40 -6.06 -37.31
N ILE A 25 -14.69 -6.04 -36.18
CA ILE A 25 -13.30 -5.59 -36.11
C ILE A 25 -12.26 -6.72 -36.17
N GLY A 26 -12.67 -7.99 -36.26
CA GLY A 26 -11.77 -9.12 -36.55
C GLY A 26 -10.69 -9.42 -35.49
N PHE A 27 -10.58 -8.60 -34.44
CA PHE A 27 -9.67 -8.79 -33.32
C PHE A 27 -10.36 -8.34 -32.02
N SER A 28 -10.04 -9.01 -30.92
CA SER A 28 -10.62 -8.68 -29.61
C SER A 28 -9.91 -7.49 -28.97
N LYS A 29 -10.52 -6.94 -27.90
CA LYS A 29 -9.87 -5.92 -27.06
C LYS A 29 -8.52 -6.43 -26.56
N ARG A 30 -8.45 -7.69 -26.13
CA ARG A 30 -7.22 -8.33 -25.67
C ARG A 30 -6.15 -8.38 -26.77
N ASP A 31 -6.54 -8.63 -28.01
CA ASP A 31 -5.59 -8.67 -29.14
C ASP A 31 -5.03 -7.28 -29.46
N ALA A 32 -5.86 -6.23 -29.37
CA ALA A 32 -5.42 -4.84 -29.53
C ALA A 32 -4.39 -4.45 -28.45
N TYR A 33 -4.64 -4.86 -27.20
CA TYR A 33 -3.68 -4.65 -26.13
C TYR A 33 -2.42 -5.49 -26.30
N ASN A 34 -2.52 -6.77 -26.64
CA ASN A 34 -1.38 -7.64 -26.94
C ASN A 34 -0.50 -7.06 -28.05
N PHE A 35 -1.11 -6.53 -29.12
CA PHE A 35 -0.41 -5.88 -30.23
C PHE A 35 0.31 -4.60 -29.78
N ILE A 36 -0.38 -3.71 -29.06
CA ILE A 36 0.24 -2.49 -28.55
C ILE A 36 1.36 -2.82 -27.56
N ASN A 37 1.19 -3.87 -26.76
CA ASN A 37 2.20 -4.34 -25.84
C ASN A 37 3.43 -4.89 -26.57
N ARG A 38 3.23 -5.68 -27.64
CA ARG A 38 4.30 -6.12 -28.55
C ARG A 38 5.09 -4.94 -29.13
N GLU A 39 4.40 -3.89 -29.57
CA GLU A 39 5.05 -2.68 -30.08
C GLU A 39 5.77 -1.86 -29.00
N ARG A 40 5.27 -1.88 -27.75
CA ARG A 40 5.91 -1.21 -26.59
C ARG A 40 7.17 -1.95 -26.14
N LEU A 41 7.16 -3.27 -26.15
CA LEU A 41 8.30 -4.12 -25.80
C LEU A 41 9.51 -3.90 -26.71
N HIS A 42 9.30 -3.66 -28.01
CA HIS A 42 10.36 -3.28 -28.95
C HIS A 42 11.05 -1.95 -28.61
N ARG A 43 10.42 -1.11 -27.76
CA ARG A 43 10.99 0.17 -27.35
C ARG A 43 11.99 0.05 -26.19
N VAL A 44 11.94 -1.02 -25.38
CA VAL A 44 12.89 -1.19 -24.27
C VAL A 44 14.28 -1.36 -24.85
N GLU A 45 15.12 -0.34 -24.67
CA GLU A 45 16.49 -0.36 -25.19
C GLU A 45 17.28 -1.46 -24.47
N LEU A 46 17.93 -2.34 -25.24
CA LEU A 46 18.76 -3.42 -24.70
C LEU A 46 19.82 -2.88 -23.72
N GLY A 47 20.39 -1.70 -23.98
CA GLY A 47 21.34 -1.05 -23.09
C GLY A 47 20.78 -0.72 -21.70
N ASP A 48 19.52 -0.28 -21.61
CA ASP A 48 18.90 0.09 -20.33
C ASP A 48 18.57 -1.12 -19.47
N SER A 49 17.96 -2.14 -20.08
CA SER A 49 17.67 -3.40 -19.38
C SER A 49 18.93 -4.09 -18.86
N MET A 50 20.02 -4.08 -19.65
CA MET A 50 21.32 -4.59 -19.24
C MET A 50 21.96 -3.76 -18.12
N SER A 51 21.81 -2.43 -18.15
CA SER A 51 22.30 -1.54 -17.10
C SER A 51 21.57 -1.76 -15.78
N LEU A 52 20.24 -1.93 -15.82
CA LEU A 52 19.46 -2.24 -14.62
C LEU A 52 19.83 -3.61 -14.04
N LEU A 53 20.02 -4.62 -14.90
CA LEU A 53 20.50 -5.94 -14.50
C LEU A 53 21.87 -5.88 -13.81
N LYS A 54 22.78 -5.03 -14.31
CA LYS A 54 24.09 -4.81 -13.69
C LYS A 54 23.92 -4.20 -12.29
N LEU A 55 23.08 -3.17 -12.15
CA LEU A 55 22.79 -2.56 -10.85
C LEU A 55 22.23 -3.58 -9.85
N PHE A 56 21.30 -4.44 -10.25
CA PHE A 56 20.76 -5.47 -9.36
C PHE A 56 21.81 -6.46 -8.87
N LYS A 57 22.74 -6.87 -9.74
CA LYS A 57 23.87 -7.72 -9.32
C LYS A 57 24.77 -7.01 -8.33
N GLU A 58 25.12 -5.75 -8.60
CA GLU A 58 25.91 -4.93 -7.68
C GLU A 58 25.21 -4.75 -6.32
N ARG A 59 23.87 -4.57 -6.31
CA ARG A 59 23.10 -4.52 -5.07
C ARG A 59 23.07 -5.85 -4.33
N LYS A 60 23.01 -6.97 -5.03
CA LYS A 60 23.08 -8.31 -4.43
C LYS A 60 24.41 -8.59 -3.74
N ASP A 61 25.51 -8.07 -4.30
CA ASP A 61 26.83 -8.22 -3.71
C ASP A 61 26.97 -7.42 -2.40
N ILE A 62 26.27 -6.29 -2.28
CA ILE A 62 26.26 -5.44 -1.09
C ILE A 62 25.24 -5.93 -0.05
N ASP A 63 24.05 -6.31 -0.51
CA ASP A 63 22.93 -6.77 0.30
C ASP A 63 22.54 -8.19 -0.13
N PRO A 64 22.99 -9.22 0.62
CA PRO A 64 22.66 -10.61 0.33
C PRO A 64 21.16 -10.91 0.34
N LEU A 65 20.36 -10.09 1.01
CA LEU A 65 18.91 -10.23 1.06
C LEU A 65 18.20 -9.51 -0.10
N PHE A 66 18.89 -8.66 -0.86
CA PHE A 66 18.35 -8.07 -2.08
C PHE A 66 17.87 -9.17 -3.04
N ASP A 67 16.65 -9.03 -3.56
CA ASP A 67 16.12 -9.94 -4.57
C ASP A 67 15.50 -9.17 -5.70
N TRP A 68 15.53 -9.82 -6.86
CA TRP A 68 14.79 -9.37 -8.01
C TRP A 68 14.29 -10.57 -8.82
N LYS A 69 13.21 -10.33 -9.56
CA LYS A 69 12.65 -11.29 -10.48
C LYS A 69 12.34 -10.59 -11.78
N ILE A 70 12.74 -11.24 -12.86
CA ILE A 70 12.44 -10.81 -14.21
C ILE A 70 11.53 -11.85 -14.83
N LEU A 71 10.44 -11.37 -15.40
CA LEU A 71 9.56 -12.19 -16.20
C LEU A 71 9.78 -11.85 -17.66
N LEU A 72 9.91 -12.90 -18.46
CA LEU A 72 9.99 -12.81 -19.90
C LEU A 72 8.77 -13.48 -20.52
N ASP A 73 8.34 -13.00 -21.68
CA ASP A 73 7.35 -13.72 -22.49
C ASP A 73 8.01 -14.86 -23.30
N GLU A 74 7.19 -15.54 -24.11
CA GLU A 74 7.63 -16.64 -24.99
C GLU A 74 8.68 -16.21 -26.02
N GLY A 75 8.77 -14.91 -26.32
CA GLY A 75 9.77 -14.32 -27.19
C GLY A 75 11.04 -13.85 -26.47
N GLN A 76 11.25 -14.24 -25.21
CA GLN A 76 12.36 -13.78 -24.36
C GLN A 76 12.36 -12.26 -24.10
N ARG A 77 11.20 -11.61 -24.18
CA ARG A 77 11.09 -10.15 -24.01
C ARG A 77 10.69 -9.79 -22.60
N LEU A 78 11.29 -8.72 -22.07
CA LEU A 78 11.06 -8.24 -20.72
C LEU A 78 9.61 -7.82 -20.50
N THR A 79 8.88 -8.56 -19.67
CA THR A 79 7.48 -8.26 -19.35
C THR A 79 7.36 -7.49 -18.06
N ASN A 80 7.96 -8.02 -17.00
CA ASN A 80 7.86 -7.46 -15.67
C ASN A 80 9.22 -7.57 -14.97
N ILE A 81 9.53 -6.57 -14.17
CA ILE A 81 10.64 -6.58 -13.22
C ILE A 81 10.04 -6.36 -11.85
N MET A 82 10.43 -7.15 -10.87
CA MET A 82 10.13 -6.89 -9.47
C MET A 82 11.40 -6.97 -8.65
N TRP A 83 11.53 -6.10 -7.65
CA TRP A 83 12.69 -6.10 -6.76
C TRP A 83 12.30 -5.69 -5.34
N ALA A 84 13.10 -6.12 -4.38
CA ALA A 84 13.06 -5.69 -2.99
C ALA A 84 14.46 -5.82 -2.38
N ASP A 85 14.89 -4.81 -1.63
CA ASP A 85 16.10 -4.92 -0.82
C ASP A 85 15.80 -5.66 0.50
N GLY A 86 16.85 -5.97 1.27
CA GLY A 86 16.75 -6.70 2.53
C GLY A 86 15.92 -5.97 3.58
N TYR A 87 16.04 -4.66 3.65
CA TYR A 87 15.25 -3.84 4.57
C TYR A 87 13.76 -3.84 4.18
N CYS A 88 13.43 -3.74 2.89
CA CYS A 88 12.05 -3.83 2.41
C CYS A 88 11.40 -5.17 2.83
N LYS A 89 12.18 -6.26 2.82
CA LYS A 89 11.73 -7.57 3.29
C LYS A 89 11.52 -7.62 4.80
N LEU A 90 12.42 -7.02 5.58
CA LEU A 90 12.28 -6.91 7.04
C LEU A 90 11.08 -6.03 7.43
N ASP A 91 10.89 -4.90 6.74
CA ASP A 91 9.73 -4.03 6.92
C ASP A 91 8.44 -4.77 6.60
N TYR A 92 8.44 -5.59 5.54
CA TYR A 92 7.29 -6.43 5.23
C TYR A 92 7.04 -7.44 6.36
N ASP A 93 8.06 -8.17 6.82
CA ASP A 93 7.90 -9.14 7.92
C ASP A 93 7.42 -8.50 9.23
N ALA A 94 7.68 -7.20 9.44
CA ALA A 94 7.25 -6.45 10.62
C ALA A 94 5.87 -5.78 10.48
N PHE A 95 5.46 -5.39 9.27
CA PHE A 95 4.31 -4.52 9.02
C PHE A 95 3.37 -5.05 7.92
N ASP A 96 3.35 -6.38 7.66
CA ASP A 96 2.50 -7.01 6.63
C ASP A 96 0.99 -6.93 6.90
N ASP A 97 0.61 -6.47 8.09
CA ASP A 97 -0.75 -6.17 8.51
C ASP A 97 -1.22 -4.79 8.02
N VAL A 98 -0.30 -3.86 7.74
CA VAL A 98 -0.58 -2.49 7.26
C VAL A 98 0.01 -2.27 5.85
N VAL A 99 -0.57 -2.93 4.86
CA VAL A 99 -0.20 -2.78 3.45
C VAL A 99 -1.07 -1.71 2.76
N ILE A 100 -0.42 -0.81 2.01
CA ILE A 100 -1.06 0.18 1.14
C ILE A 100 -0.60 -0.09 -0.30
N PHE A 101 -1.48 -0.67 -1.12
CA PHE A 101 -1.26 -0.68 -2.56
C PHE A 101 -2.02 0.47 -3.19
N ASP A 102 -1.28 1.36 -3.83
CA ASP A 102 -1.88 2.34 -4.73
C ASP A 102 -1.11 2.33 -6.05
N ALA A 103 -1.65 1.58 -7.01
CA ALA A 103 -1.12 1.55 -8.36
C ALA A 103 -1.57 2.83 -9.09
N ASN A 104 -0.76 3.87 -8.98
CA ASN A 104 -0.96 5.03 -9.82
C ASN A 104 -0.30 4.84 -11.18
N TYR A 105 -1.11 5.04 -12.21
CA TYR A 105 -0.79 4.81 -13.62
C TYR A 105 0.15 5.90 -14.17
N ARG A 106 1.41 5.92 -13.70
CA ARG A 106 2.47 6.67 -14.39
C ARG A 106 3.40 5.72 -15.09
N MET A 107 3.53 5.95 -16.39
CA MET A 107 4.33 5.11 -17.25
C MET A 107 5.65 5.79 -17.59
N ASN A 108 6.72 5.00 -17.66
CA ASN A 108 8.03 5.47 -18.10
C ASN A 108 8.12 5.57 -19.64
N LYS A 109 9.31 5.84 -20.21
CA LYS A 109 9.49 5.97 -21.67
C LYS A 109 9.12 4.73 -22.50
N TYR A 110 8.97 3.59 -21.84
CA TYR A 110 8.58 2.31 -22.43
C TYR A 110 7.13 1.94 -22.18
N ASN A 111 6.35 2.85 -21.61
CA ASN A 111 5.00 2.63 -21.15
C ASN A 111 4.85 1.53 -20.06
N LEU A 112 5.91 1.30 -19.27
CA LEU A 112 5.86 0.43 -18.08
C LEU A 112 5.38 1.25 -16.88
N VAL A 113 4.41 0.70 -16.15
CA VAL A 113 3.88 1.25 -14.90
C VAL A 113 4.86 0.94 -13.79
N CYS A 114 5.23 1.97 -13.02
CA CYS A 114 5.90 1.78 -11.73
C CYS A 114 4.85 1.46 -10.68
N ALA A 115 4.91 0.27 -10.10
CA ALA A 115 3.99 -0.20 -9.08
C ALA A 115 4.76 -0.46 -7.77
N PRO A 116 4.99 0.58 -6.95
CA PRO A 116 5.54 0.41 -5.62
C PRO A 116 4.51 -0.23 -4.68
N LEU A 117 4.92 -1.26 -3.95
CA LEU A 117 4.17 -1.82 -2.84
C LEU A 117 4.60 -1.11 -1.57
N ILE A 118 3.71 -0.30 -1.00
CA ILE A 118 4.01 0.57 0.12
C ILE A 118 3.28 0.06 1.37
N GLY A 119 3.87 0.25 2.54
CA GLY A 119 3.24 0.02 3.83
C GLY A 119 3.39 1.23 4.74
N VAL A 120 3.07 1.04 6.01
CA VAL A 120 3.21 2.08 7.02
C VAL A 120 3.93 1.53 8.25
N ASN A 121 4.95 2.23 8.72
CA ASN A 121 5.67 1.87 9.94
C ASN A 121 5.01 2.42 11.22
N ASN A 122 5.65 2.15 12.37
CA ASN A 122 5.22 2.61 13.70
C ASN A 122 5.17 4.15 13.87
N HIS A 123 5.84 4.89 12.99
CA HIS A 123 5.79 6.36 12.94
C HIS A 123 4.74 6.87 11.97
N ARG A 124 3.90 6.01 11.41
CA ARG A 124 2.91 6.36 10.39
C ARG A 124 3.56 6.98 9.14
N HIS A 125 4.81 6.61 8.84
CA HIS A 125 5.51 6.95 7.62
C HIS A 125 5.39 5.83 6.59
N ASN A 126 5.49 6.20 5.31
CA ASN A 126 5.50 5.23 4.23
C ASN A 126 6.79 4.40 4.29
N VAL A 127 6.67 3.10 4.06
CA VAL A 127 7.78 2.16 3.85
C VAL A 127 7.58 1.43 2.54
N LEU A 128 8.65 1.06 1.85
CA LEU A 128 8.56 0.27 0.62
C LEU A 128 8.76 -1.21 0.97
N PHE A 129 7.82 -2.07 0.59
CA PHE A 129 7.97 -3.53 0.73
C PHE A 129 8.54 -4.18 -0.52
N ALA A 130 8.21 -3.63 -1.69
CA ALA A 130 8.71 -4.07 -2.98
C ALA A 130 8.39 -3.01 -4.04
N SER A 131 8.97 -3.12 -5.23
CA SER A 131 8.48 -2.39 -6.39
C SER A 131 8.55 -3.23 -7.65
N SER A 132 7.59 -3.04 -8.55
CA SER A 132 7.62 -3.62 -9.89
C SER A 132 7.54 -2.57 -11.00
N PHE A 133 8.13 -2.92 -12.15
CA PHE A 133 7.89 -2.28 -13.43
C PHE A 133 7.16 -3.29 -14.32
N GLU A 134 5.96 -2.94 -14.76
CA GLU A 134 5.10 -3.87 -15.49
C GLU A 134 4.20 -3.19 -16.50
N PHE A 135 3.72 -3.98 -17.47
CA PHE A 135 2.67 -3.51 -18.36
C PHE A 135 1.31 -3.64 -17.67
N GLU A 136 0.46 -2.63 -17.88
CA GLU A 136 -0.87 -2.43 -17.25
C GLU A 136 -1.76 -3.69 -17.16
N GLU A 137 -1.61 -4.66 -18.07
CA GLU A 137 -2.46 -5.86 -18.15
C GLU A 137 -1.80 -7.16 -17.70
N MET A 138 -0.56 -7.10 -17.18
CA MET A 138 0.26 -8.30 -16.93
C MET A 138 0.37 -8.72 -15.49
N TRP A 139 -0.35 -8.08 -14.56
CA TRP A 139 -0.44 -8.60 -13.20
C TRP A 139 -0.97 -10.03 -13.19
N SER A 140 -2.07 -10.31 -13.88
CA SER A 140 -2.62 -11.68 -13.99
C SER A 140 -1.66 -12.67 -14.65
N GLN A 141 -0.80 -12.21 -15.57
CA GLN A 141 0.20 -13.07 -16.23
C GLN A 141 1.43 -13.31 -15.33
N LEU A 142 1.80 -12.34 -14.48
CA LEU A 142 2.80 -12.48 -13.41
C LEU A 142 2.42 -13.67 -12.52
N LEU A 143 1.12 -13.82 -12.23
CA LEU A 143 0.55 -14.87 -11.39
C LEU A 143 0.60 -16.26 -12.01
N GLU A 144 0.20 -16.39 -13.28
CA GLU A 144 0.09 -17.69 -13.96
C GLU A 144 1.43 -18.19 -14.50
N LYS A 145 2.21 -17.32 -15.15
CA LYS A 145 3.46 -17.72 -15.84
C LYS A 145 4.71 -17.59 -14.96
N GLY A 146 4.67 -16.77 -13.91
CA GLY A 146 5.85 -16.42 -13.13
C GLY A 146 6.34 -17.49 -12.13
N GLN A 147 5.62 -18.61 -11.93
CA GLN A 147 5.95 -19.63 -10.90
C GLN A 147 6.22 -19.00 -9.51
N LEU A 148 5.44 -17.99 -9.11
CA LEU A 148 5.65 -17.26 -7.85
C LEU A 148 5.68 -18.18 -6.62
N HIS A 149 4.93 -19.29 -6.66
CA HIS A 149 4.91 -20.33 -5.62
C HIS A 149 6.29 -20.87 -5.21
N LYS A 150 7.27 -20.89 -6.13
CA LYS A 150 8.63 -21.36 -5.83
C LYS A 150 9.44 -20.37 -5.01
N HIS A 151 9.07 -19.09 -5.05
CA HIS A 151 9.78 -18.03 -4.38
C HIS A 151 9.04 -17.64 -3.09
N LYS A 152 9.45 -18.26 -1.98
CA LYS A 152 8.72 -18.25 -0.69
C LYS A 152 8.21 -16.86 -0.29
N TRP A 153 9.06 -15.84 -0.37
CA TRP A 153 8.71 -14.45 -0.02
C TRP A 153 7.73 -13.77 -1.00
N LEU A 154 7.93 -13.93 -2.31
CA LEU A 154 7.02 -13.37 -3.32
C LEU A 154 5.65 -14.04 -3.25
N TRP A 155 5.63 -15.33 -2.92
CA TRP A 155 4.42 -16.10 -2.70
C TRP A 155 3.69 -15.68 -1.42
N SER A 156 4.40 -15.40 -0.32
CA SER A 156 3.78 -14.87 0.90
C SER A 156 3.19 -13.48 0.66
N LEU A 157 3.94 -12.61 -0.03
CA LEU A 157 3.46 -11.31 -0.51
C LEU A 157 2.12 -11.50 -1.25
N TYR A 158 2.12 -12.34 -2.28
CA TYR A 158 0.94 -12.62 -3.10
C TYR A 158 -0.26 -13.18 -2.32
N LYS A 159 -0.04 -14.07 -1.34
CA LYS A 159 -1.14 -14.60 -0.51
C LYS A 159 -1.90 -13.48 0.21
N CYS A 160 -1.22 -12.39 0.55
CA CYS A 160 -1.79 -11.23 1.21
C CYS A 160 -2.46 -10.24 0.23
N LYS A 161 -2.60 -10.57 -1.07
CA LYS A 161 -3.14 -9.64 -2.09
C LYS A 161 -4.56 -9.15 -1.86
N HIS A 162 -5.36 -9.92 -1.14
CA HIS A 162 -6.71 -9.52 -0.74
C HIS A 162 -6.69 -8.29 0.18
N LYS A 163 -5.55 -8.03 0.85
CA LYS A 163 -5.30 -6.82 1.65
C LYS A 163 -4.85 -5.60 0.82
N TRP A 164 -4.61 -5.75 -0.49
CA TRP A 164 -3.97 -4.70 -1.29
C TRP A 164 -4.97 -3.67 -1.83
N CYS A 165 -6.21 -4.06 -2.12
CA CYS A 165 -7.20 -3.11 -2.63
C CYS A 165 -8.08 -2.56 -1.51
N THR A 166 -8.00 -1.25 -1.26
CA THR A 166 -8.82 -0.55 -0.26
C THR A 166 -10.32 -0.57 -0.58
N VAL A 167 -10.71 -0.64 -1.87
CA VAL A 167 -12.11 -0.75 -2.30
C VAL A 167 -12.69 -2.13 -2.01
N LEU A 168 -11.86 -3.17 -1.92
CA LEU A 168 -12.30 -4.55 -1.69
C LEU A 168 -12.23 -4.96 -0.21
N ASN A 169 -11.83 -4.07 0.69
CA ASN A 169 -11.55 -4.46 2.08
C ASN A 169 -11.92 -3.35 3.08
N GLU A 170 -13.11 -3.46 3.67
CA GLU A 170 -13.58 -2.61 4.78
C GLU A 170 -12.78 -2.83 6.08
N ASP A 171 -11.97 -3.90 6.15
CA ASP A 171 -11.36 -4.42 7.37
C ASP A 171 -9.83 -4.20 7.46
N ILE A 172 -9.24 -3.33 6.60
CA ILE A 172 -7.80 -3.02 6.71
C ILE A 172 -7.56 -2.08 7.90
N VAL A 173 -6.62 -2.46 8.78
CA VAL A 173 -6.08 -1.58 9.83
C VAL A 173 -5.35 -0.43 9.16
N GLY A 174 -6.07 0.66 8.94
CA GLY A 174 -5.58 1.88 8.32
C GLY A 174 -4.83 2.82 9.25
N LEU A 175 -4.78 2.48 10.54
CA LEU A 175 -4.30 3.36 11.62
C LEU A 175 -4.90 4.77 11.53
N GLY A 176 -6.11 4.92 10.98
CA GLY A 176 -6.80 6.20 10.81
C GLY A 176 -6.24 7.13 9.71
N ILE A 177 -5.37 6.64 8.82
CA ILE A 177 -5.02 7.36 7.59
C ILE A 177 -6.17 7.13 6.61
N LEU A 178 -6.78 8.14 6.00
CA LEU A 178 -7.88 7.91 5.04
C LEU A 178 -7.33 7.35 3.70
N SER A 179 -8.16 6.68 2.90
CA SER A 179 -7.73 6.14 1.59
C SER A 179 -7.27 7.24 0.62
N THR A 180 -7.89 8.42 0.65
CA THR A 180 -7.60 9.54 -0.26
C THR A 180 -6.21 10.18 -0.03
N PRO A 181 -5.83 10.58 1.20
CA PRO A 181 -4.46 11.07 1.46
C PRO A 181 -3.38 10.03 1.18
N ARG A 182 -3.69 8.73 1.33
CA ARG A 182 -2.77 7.64 0.98
C ARG A 182 -2.54 7.60 -0.53
N SER A 183 -3.60 7.70 -1.32
CA SER A 183 -3.46 7.67 -2.78
C SER A 183 -2.80 8.92 -3.35
N GLU A 184 -3.02 10.08 -2.72
CA GLU A 184 -2.32 11.32 -3.05
C GLU A 184 -0.82 11.24 -2.71
N SER A 185 -0.48 10.63 -1.57
CA SER A 185 0.92 10.41 -1.18
C SER A 185 1.65 9.53 -2.19
N THR A 186 1.08 8.38 -2.56
CA THR A 186 1.67 7.47 -3.56
C THR A 186 1.74 8.10 -4.95
N ASN A 187 0.75 8.94 -5.32
CA ASN A 187 0.79 9.71 -6.55
C ASN A 187 1.95 10.70 -6.59
N ASN A 188 2.13 11.47 -5.52
CA ASN A 188 3.24 12.41 -5.39
C ASN A 188 4.59 11.69 -5.44
N ILE A 189 4.68 10.51 -4.83
CA ILE A 189 5.86 9.64 -4.90
C ILE A 189 6.18 9.25 -6.34
N CYS A 190 5.20 8.73 -7.08
CA CYS A 190 5.41 8.28 -8.45
C CYS A 190 5.66 9.45 -9.42
N HIS A 191 5.16 10.65 -9.11
CA HIS A 191 5.33 11.86 -9.92
C HIS A 191 6.81 12.21 -10.15
N ASP A 192 7.62 12.13 -9.10
CA ASP A 192 9.02 12.55 -9.14
C ASP A 192 9.95 11.48 -9.68
N ILE A 193 9.51 10.21 -9.62
CA ILE A 193 10.33 9.05 -9.94
C ILE A 193 10.13 8.56 -11.38
N SER A 194 8.87 8.48 -11.86
CA SER A 194 8.55 7.92 -13.17
C SER A 194 7.98 9.00 -14.09
N LYS A 195 8.83 9.50 -15.00
CA LYS A 195 8.44 10.44 -16.05
C LYS A 195 8.31 9.72 -17.39
N PRO A 196 7.51 10.24 -18.34
CA PRO A 196 7.40 9.66 -19.69
C PRO A 196 8.72 9.60 -20.47
N THR A 197 9.78 10.28 -20.02
CA THR A 197 11.12 10.25 -20.60
C THR A 197 12.10 9.36 -19.81
N SER A 198 11.73 8.91 -18.61
CA SER A 198 12.61 8.15 -17.72
C SER A 198 12.90 6.75 -18.26
N MET A 199 14.15 6.32 -18.11
CA MET A 199 14.61 4.94 -18.33
C MET A 199 14.23 4.06 -17.12
N LEU A 200 14.31 2.74 -17.26
CA LEU A 200 14.09 1.80 -16.15
C LEU A 200 15.13 2.00 -15.05
N THR A 201 16.38 2.22 -15.43
CA THR A 201 17.47 2.57 -14.51
C THR A 201 17.18 3.86 -13.74
N ASP A 202 16.69 4.91 -14.39
CA ASP A 202 16.31 6.16 -13.74
C ASP A 202 15.21 5.95 -12.70
N CYS A 203 14.18 5.19 -13.06
CA CYS A 203 13.07 4.89 -12.16
C CYS A 203 13.54 4.08 -10.94
N PHE A 204 14.40 3.06 -11.15
CA PHE A 204 14.96 2.27 -10.05
C PHE A 204 15.79 3.12 -9.10
N LEU A 205 16.73 3.92 -9.62
CA LEU A 205 17.57 4.80 -8.80
C LEU A 205 16.75 5.90 -8.10
N GLY A 206 15.65 6.34 -8.73
CA GLY A 206 14.69 7.26 -8.11
C GLY A 206 13.99 6.65 -6.90
N LEU A 207 13.50 5.41 -7.03
CA LEU A 207 12.92 4.65 -5.91
C LEU A 207 13.95 4.43 -4.80
N GLU A 208 15.17 4.03 -5.14
CA GLU A 208 16.23 3.78 -4.15
C GLU A 208 16.55 5.03 -3.33
N ARG A 209 16.73 6.18 -3.98
CA ARG A 209 16.96 7.46 -3.29
C ARG A 209 15.80 7.84 -2.38
N MET A 210 14.57 7.60 -2.82
CA MET A 210 13.38 7.86 -2.01
C MET A 210 13.36 6.97 -0.76
N VAL A 211 13.57 5.66 -0.94
CA VAL A 211 13.59 4.69 0.17
C VAL A 211 14.68 5.04 1.18
N MET A 212 15.87 5.40 0.72
CA MET A 212 16.95 5.87 1.59
C MET A 212 16.53 7.10 2.41
N ARG A 213 15.86 8.08 1.78
CA ARG A 213 15.35 9.26 2.48
C ARG A 213 14.29 8.90 3.52
N TRP A 214 13.39 7.97 3.24
CA TRP A 214 12.37 7.54 4.21
C TRP A 214 13.00 6.87 5.43
N ARG A 215 13.96 5.97 5.21
CA ARG A 215 14.71 5.31 6.29
C ARG A 215 15.50 6.31 7.14
N GLN A 216 16.07 7.34 6.51
CA GLN A 216 16.74 8.41 7.24
C GLN A 216 15.74 9.18 8.13
N ILE A 217 14.59 9.57 7.60
CA ILE A 217 13.54 10.27 8.37
C ILE A 217 13.05 9.40 9.53
N GLU A 218 12.84 8.10 9.30
CA GLU A 218 12.49 7.14 10.34
C GLU A 218 13.56 7.07 11.44
N SER A 219 14.83 6.93 11.07
CA SER A 219 15.94 6.90 12.01
C SER A 219 16.06 8.19 12.83
N GLU A 220 15.83 9.36 12.22
CA GLU A 220 15.82 10.64 12.91
C GLU A 220 14.66 10.75 13.91
N ASP A 221 13.48 10.22 13.55
CA ASP A 221 12.33 10.17 14.42
C ASP A 221 12.56 9.19 15.58
N ASP A 222 13.05 7.98 15.32
CA ASP A 222 13.45 7.02 16.37
C ASP A 222 14.43 7.64 17.38
N PHE A 223 15.43 8.37 16.88
CA PHE A 223 16.39 9.06 17.73
C PHE A 223 15.73 10.12 18.61
N LYS A 224 14.89 10.99 18.03
CA LYS A 224 14.14 12.02 18.78
C LYS A 224 13.22 11.38 19.82
N TYR A 225 12.53 10.31 19.47
CA TYR A 225 11.59 9.64 20.36
C TYR A 225 12.27 8.92 21.53
N ASN A 226 13.41 8.27 21.29
CA ASN A 226 14.20 7.66 22.36
C ASN A 226 14.72 8.67 23.40
N GLN A 227 14.83 9.95 23.02
CA GLN A 227 15.24 11.04 23.91
C GLN A 227 14.07 11.80 24.55
N SER A 228 12.86 11.64 24.02
CA SER A 228 11.69 12.43 24.42
C SER A 228 10.98 11.81 25.63
N LEU A 229 11.00 12.50 26.76
CA LEU A 229 10.14 12.18 27.91
C LEU A 229 8.77 12.84 27.71
N VAL A 230 7.79 12.09 27.21
CA VAL A 230 6.39 12.57 27.17
C VAL A 230 5.73 12.30 28.50
N THR A 231 5.41 13.36 29.24
CA THR A 231 4.65 13.28 30.49
C THR A 231 3.16 13.16 30.17
N PRO A 232 2.45 12.14 30.68
CA PRO A 232 1.01 12.02 30.47
C PRO A 232 0.26 13.27 30.93
N SER A 233 -0.72 13.70 30.14
CA SER A 233 -1.62 14.81 30.49
C SER A 233 -2.40 14.51 31.79
N VAL A 234 -2.69 13.24 32.06
CA VAL A 234 -3.26 12.76 33.34
C VAL A 234 -2.30 11.77 34.00
N LEU A 235 -1.44 12.31 34.87
CA LEU A 235 -0.31 11.60 35.48
C LEU A 235 -0.70 10.31 36.23
N HIS A 236 -1.92 10.24 36.77
CA HIS A 236 -2.38 9.12 37.60
C HIS A 236 -3.27 8.11 36.87
N SER A 237 -3.54 8.28 35.57
CA SER A 237 -4.34 7.32 34.81
C SER A 237 -3.54 6.02 34.57
N PRO A 238 -3.99 4.86 35.09
CA PRO A 238 -3.32 3.57 34.82
C PRO A 238 -3.29 3.25 33.32
N LEU A 239 -4.35 3.63 32.60
CA LEU A 239 -4.49 3.39 31.16
C LEU A 239 -3.46 4.17 30.35
N LEU A 240 -3.23 5.46 30.66
CA LEU A 240 -2.21 6.25 29.97
C LEU A 240 -0.80 5.77 30.29
N LYS A 241 -0.54 5.33 31.54
CA LYS A 241 0.75 4.72 31.91
C LYS A 241 1.03 3.44 31.11
N GLN A 242 0.02 2.57 30.98
CA GLN A 242 0.15 1.36 30.18
C GLN A 242 0.35 1.70 28.70
N ALA A 243 -0.47 2.58 28.14
CA ALA A 243 -0.38 2.99 26.73
C ALA A 243 1.00 3.59 26.41
N ARG A 244 1.60 4.37 27.32
CA ARG A 244 2.95 4.91 27.17
C ARG A 244 4.03 3.83 27.05
N ASN A 245 3.86 2.71 27.73
CA ASN A 245 4.83 1.62 27.72
C ASN A 245 4.69 0.69 26.51
N VAL A 246 3.54 0.72 25.83
CA VAL A 246 3.22 -0.17 24.71
C VAL A 246 3.32 0.56 23.37
N TYR A 247 2.92 1.83 23.31
CA TYR A 247 2.86 2.60 22.07
C TYR A 247 4.08 3.48 21.85
N THR A 248 4.44 3.67 20.58
CA THR A 248 5.33 4.78 20.19
C THR A 248 4.70 6.10 20.63
N ILE A 249 5.53 7.10 20.91
CA ILE A 249 5.06 8.42 21.36
C ILE A 249 4.03 9.02 20.39
N LYS A 250 4.19 8.82 19.09
CA LYS A 250 3.24 9.31 18.07
C LYS A 250 1.87 8.66 18.23
N ILE A 251 1.83 7.34 18.39
CA ILE A 251 0.58 6.60 18.64
C ILE A 251 0.02 6.95 20.02
N TYR A 252 0.86 7.09 21.04
CA TYR A 252 0.48 7.53 22.37
C TYR A 252 -0.21 8.90 22.35
N ASN A 253 0.35 9.89 21.66
CA ASN A 253 -0.24 11.23 21.57
C ASN A 253 -1.62 11.20 20.88
N ILE A 254 -1.79 10.35 19.86
CA ILE A 254 -3.09 10.14 19.23
C ILE A 254 -4.06 9.48 20.23
N PHE A 255 -3.61 8.42 20.91
CA PHE A 255 -4.39 7.72 21.92
C PHE A 255 -4.83 8.65 23.06
N GLU A 256 -3.91 9.43 23.63
CA GLU A 256 -4.18 10.38 24.71
C GLU A 256 -5.21 11.42 24.27
N LYS A 257 -5.05 11.99 23.07
CA LYS A 257 -6.01 12.95 22.52
C LYS A 257 -7.40 12.33 22.30
N VAL A 258 -7.45 11.12 21.76
CA VAL A 258 -8.71 10.37 21.57
C VAL A 258 -9.38 10.08 22.91
N LEU A 259 -8.61 9.66 23.92
CA LEU A 259 -9.11 9.35 25.26
C LEU A 259 -9.65 10.60 25.95
N LEU A 260 -8.93 11.71 25.91
CA LEU A 260 -9.35 12.97 26.53
C LEU A 260 -10.61 13.53 25.87
N ASN A 261 -10.69 13.50 24.53
CA ASN A 261 -11.89 13.90 23.81
C ASN A 261 -13.08 12.96 24.10
N GLY A 262 -12.82 11.66 24.24
CA GLY A 262 -13.81 10.66 24.64
C GLY A 262 -14.38 10.97 26.03
N ALA A 263 -13.51 11.26 26.99
CA ALA A 263 -13.89 11.51 28.39
C ALA A 263 -14.64 12.84 28.61
N ALA A 264 -14.41 13.85 27.77
CA ALA A 264 -14.90 15.21 28.01
C ALA A 264 -16.33 15.49 27.49
N GLY A 265 -16.97 14.58 26.77
CA GLY A 265 -18.26 14.88 26.11
C GLY A 265 -19.15 13.70 25.73
N HIS A 266 -18.82 12.48 26.15
CA HIS A 266 -19.55 11.28 25.72
C HIS A 266 -20.26 10.58 26.87
N PHE A 267 -21.37 9.92 26.56
CA PHE A 267 -22.03 8.96 27.43
C PHE A 267 -21.83 7.53 26.91
N ALA A 268 -21.84 6.57 27.83
CA ALA A 268 -21.96 5.15 27.53
C ALA A 268 -23.04 4.58 28.45
N ILE A 269 -24.10 4.02 27.86
CA ILE A 269 -25.22 3.43 28.59
C ILE A 269 -25.30 1.96 28.20
N GLU A 270 -25.23 1.06 29.18
CA GLU A 270 -25.46 -0.37 28.96
C GLU A 270 -26.94 -0.59 28.60
N ILE A 271 -27.19 -1.19 27.45
CA ILE A 271 -28.53 -1.45 26.92
C ILE A 271 -28.98 -2.86 27.32
N SER A 272 -28.08 -3.83 27.21
CA SER A 272 -28.36 -5.22 27.51
C SER A 272 -27.09 -6.01 27.81
N THR A 273 -27.25 -7.07 28.58
CA THR A 273 -26.25 -8.10 28.79
C THR A 273 -26.89 -9.44 28.46
N ALA A 274 -26.34 -10.17 27.49
CA ALA A 274 -26.82 -11.49 27.08
C ALA A 274 -25.66 -12.34 26.55
N ASN A 275 -25.65 -13.65 26.85
CA ASN A 275 -24.70 -14.63 26.32
C ASN A 275 -23.22 -14.18 26.34
N ASN A 276 -22.70 -13.78 27.50
CA ASN A 276 -21.32 -13.27 27.67
C ASN A 276 -20.96 -12.05 26.82
N ALA A 277 -21.94 -11.34 26.25
CA ALA A 277 -21.75 -10.09 25.54
C ALA A 277 -22.53 -8.96 26.22
N LYS A 278 -21.90 -7.79 26.31
CA LYS A 278 -22.50 -6.55 26.79
C LYS A 278 -22.69 -5.59 25.62
N LEU A 279 -23.86 -4.98 25.51
CA LEU A 279 -24.18 -3.98 24.50
C LEU A 279 -24.28 -2.59 25.14
N PHE A 280 -23.53 -1.63 24.59
CA PHE A 280 -23.51 -0.25 25.03
C PHE A 280 -23.99 0.69 23.93
N SER A 281 -24.86 1.64 24.27
CA SER A 281 -25.14 2.84 23.47
C SER A 281 -24.14 3.90 23.88
N VAL A 282 -23.29 4.31 22.95
CA VAL A 282 -22.32 5.38 23.14
C VAL A 282 -22.73 6.58 22.28
N GLY A 283 -22.54 7.80 22.75
CA GLY A 283 -22.86 9.02 22.00
C GLY A 283 -22.20 10.26 22.59
N ASP A 284 -22.14 11.35 21.83
CA ASP A 284 -21.75 12.68 22.33
C ASP A 284 -23.02 13.41 22.83
N PHE A 285 -22.96 14.05 24.00
CA PHE A 285 -24.09 14.84 24.52
C PHE A 285 -24.50 15.98 23.57
N ASN A 286 -23.57 16.48 22.76
CA ASN A 286 -23.78 17.59 21.82
C ASN A 286 -24.28 17.14 20.45
N THR A 287 -24.29 15.83 20.15
CA THR A 287 -24.73 15.32 18.84
C THR A 287 -25.84 14.30 18.96
N LYS A 288 -26.70 14.22 17.94
CA LYS A 288 -27.77 13.19 17.89
C LYS A 288 -27.26 11.82 17.42
N LYS A 289 -25.99 11.70 17.04
CA LYS A 289 -25.43 10.43 16.56
C LYS A 289 -25.13 9.51 17.75
N LYS A 290 -25.59 8.27 17.63
CA LYS A 290 -25.32 7.18 18.58
C LYS A 290 -24.65 6.03 17.85
N TYR A 291 -23.72 5.39 18.54
CA TYR A 291 -23.04 4.19 18.08
C TYR A 291 -23.25 3.08 19.10
N TYR A 292 -23.17 1.84 18.62
CA TYR A 292 -23.40 0.66 19.43
C TYR A 292 -22.11 -0.12 19.56
N VAL A 293 -21.70 -0.42 20.79
CA VAL A 293 -20.48 -1.16 21.11
C VAL A 293 -20.86 -2.46 21.78
N THR A 294 -20.40 -3.57 21.22
CA THR A 294 -20.54 -4.90 21.81
C THR A 294 -19.19 -5.32 22.40
N PHE A 295 -19.20 -5.72 23.67
CA PHE A 295 -18.02 -6.26 24.35
C PHE A 295 -18.26 -7.72 24.71
N ASN A 296 -17.44 -8.63 24.18
CA ASN A 296 -17.47 -10.04 24.51
C ASN A 296 -16.55 -10.30 25.72
N ILE A 297 -17.14 -10.76 26.82
CA ILE A 297 -16.45 -10.99 28.09
C ILE A 297 -15.50 -12.20 28.00
N ALA A 298 -15.84 -13.20 27.17
CA ALA A 298 -15.06 -14.42 27.04
C ALA A 298 -13.83 -14.26 26.13
N THR A 299 -13.96 -13.52 25.03
CA THR A 299 -12.87 -13.28 24.07
C THR A 299 -12.13 -11.96 24.30
N LEU A 300 -12.66 -11.08 25.16
CA LEU A 300 -12.21 -9.70 25.35
C LEU A 300 -12.28 -8.84 24.08
N GLU A 301 -13.04 -9.28 23.07
CA GLU A 301 -13.21 -8.55 21.82
C GLU A 301 -14.21 -7.40 21.97
N VAL A 302 -13.87 -6.27 21.37
CA VAL A 302 -14.72 -5.07 21.30
C VAL A 302 -15.07 -4.83 19.85
N VAL A 303 -16.36 -4.77 19.54
CA VAL A 303 -16.89 -4.45 18.21
C VAL A 303 -17.71 -3.19 18.28
N CYS A 304 -17.45 -2.22 17.41
CA CYS A 304 -18.21 -0.98 17.35
C CYS A 304 -18.94 -0.85 16.02
N SER A 305 -20.16 -0.32 16.04
CA SER A 305 -20.90 -0.02 14.82
C SER A 305 -20.20 0.99 13.90
N CYS A 306 -19.20 1.74 14.40
CA CYS A 306 -18.34 2.62 13.58
C CYS A 306 -17.20 1.89 12.87
N ARG A 307 -16.92 0.61 13.21
CA ARG A 307 -15.76 -0.19 12.77
C ARG A 307 -14.37 0.46 12.93
N ARG A 308 -14.27 1.55 13.69
CA ARG A 308 -13.02 2.32 13.83
C ARG A 308 -12.02 1.62 14.74
N PHE A 309 -12.47 0.86 15.72
CA PHE A 309 -11.55 0.13 16.59
C PHE A 309 -10.86 -0.99 15.80
N GLU A 310 -11.63 -1.64 14.94
CA GLU A 310 -11.25 -2.70 14.01
C GLU A 310 -10.30 -2.17 12.92
N THR A 311 -10.49 -0.94 12.46
CA THR A 311 -9.68 -0.32 11.39
C THR A 311 -8.56 0.60 11.88
N VAL A 312 -8.54 1.01 13.14
CA VAL A 312 -7.56 2.00 13.66
C VAL A 312 -6.87 1.53 14.93
N GLY A 313 -7.36 0.48 15.60
CA GLY A 313 -6.88 0.03 16.91
C GLY A 313 -7.16 1.02 18.05
N LEU A 314 -7.92 2.09 17.77
CA LEU A 314 -8.26 3.15 18.72
C LEU A 314 -9.77 3.27 18.85
N LEU A 315 -10.25 3.38 20.09
CA LEU A 315 -11.67 3.55 20.38
C LEU A 315 -12.19 4.84 19.73
N CYS A 316 -13.41 4.78 19.21
CA CYS A 316 -14.07 5.89 18.52
C CYS A 316 -14.23 7.10 19.46
N SER A 317 -13.40 8.14 19.34
CA SER A 317 -13.77 9.50 19.81
C SER A 317 -14.64 10.11 18.72
N MET A 318 -15.94 10.21 18.96
CA MET A 318 -16.88 10.57 17.91
C MET A 318 -16.62 11.99 17.41
N ARG A 319 -16.42 12.10 16.10
CA ARG A 319 -16.69 13.29 15.31
C ARG A 319 -17.65 12.89 14.20
#